data_AF-A0A6A1PZD6-F1
#
_entry.id   AF-A0A6A1PZD6-F1
#
_cell.length_a   1.000
_cell.length_b   1.000
_cell.length_c   1.000
_cell.angle_alpha   90.00
_cell.angle_beta   90.00
_cell.angle_gamma   90.00
#
_symmetry.space_group_name_H-M   'P 1'
#
loop_
_entity.id
_entity.type
_entity.pdbx_description
1 polymer ?
#
loop_
_entity_poly.entity_id
_entity_poly.type
_entity_poly.pdbx_seq_one_letter_code
_entity_poly.pdbx_strand_id
1 'polypeptide(L)'
;MAAKAKAEEVPVDGAEEQHTPAAAEELAAQKREQRLRKFRELHLKRNEARKLNHQEVVEEDKRLKLPANWEAKLECTARGEDYKKVKLLEISAEDAERWERKKRRKNPNLGFSDYAAAQLHQYHSGEEFYPTSNSLLHGTHVPSTEEIDRMVVDLEKQIEKRDKYSRRRPYNDDADIDYINERNAKFNMKAERFYGKYTAEIKQNLERGTAV
;
A
#
# COMPACT_ATOMS: atom_id res chain seq x y z
N MET A 1 -75.60 -43.18 -33.12
CA MET A 1 -74.87 -42.84 -34.36
C MET A 1 -73.44 -43.32 -34.21
N ALA A 2 -73.17 -44.56 -34.63
CA ALA A 2 -71.84 -45.16 -34.65
C ALA A 2 -71.20 -44.87 -36.01
N ALA A 3 -69.99 -44.32 -36.04
CA ALA A 3 -69.22 -44.13 -37.27
C ALA A 3 -68.13 -45.20 -37.36
N LYS A 4 -68.18 -45.89 -38.49
CA LYS A 4 -67.58 -47.17 -38.84
C LYS A 4 -66.08 -47.04 -39.15
N ALA A 5 -65.26 -47.87 -38.50
CA ALA A 5 -63.86 -48.10 -38.87
C ALA A 5 -63.80 -48.85 -40.22
N LYS A 6 -62.86 -48.46 -41.09
CA LYS A 6 -62.58 -49.14 -42.36
C LYS A 6 -61.17 -49.74 -42.26
N ALA A 7 -61.13 -51.06 -42.36
CA ALA A 7 -59.93 -51.87 -42.41
C ALA A 7 -59.22 -51.68 -43.77
N GLU A 8 -57.89 -51.66 -43.74
CA GLU A 8 -57.03 -51.82 -44.90
C GLU A 8 -56.03 -52.93 -44.59
N GLU A 9 -55.81 -53.78 -45.59
CA GLU A 9 -55.34 -55.15 -45.49
C GLU A 9 -53.86 -55.29 -45.09
N VAL A 10 -53.58 -56.40 -44.43
CA VAL A 10 -52.24 -56.90 -44.09
C VAL A 10 -51.69 -57.69 -45.28
N PRO A 11 -50.48 -57.40 -45.78
CA PRO A 11 -49.70 -58.40 -46.51
C PRO A 11 -48.93 -59.23 -45.48
N VAL A 12 -49.38 -60.46 -45.29
CA VAL A 12 -48.63 -61.52 -44.63
C VAL A 12 -47.71 -62.12 -45.70
N ASP A 13 -46.44 -61.73 -45.69
CA ASP A 13 -45.39 -62.54 -46.31
C ASP A 13 -44.33 -62.84 -45.27
N GLY A 14 -44.40 -64.07 -44.78
CA GLY A 14 -43.28 -64.69 -44.08
C GLY A 14 -42.16 -64.91 -45.08
N ALA A 15 -41.18 -64.03 -45.05
CA ALA A 15 -39.83 -64.36 -45.46
C ALA A 15 -39.03 -64.51 -44.18
N GLU A 16 -38.69 -65.75 -43.83
CA GLU A 16 -37.56 -66.02 -42.95
C GLU A 16 -36.34 -65.32 -43.55
N GLU A 17 -36.05 -64.11 -43.10
CA GLU A 17 -34.77 -63.47 -43.35
C GLU A 17 -33.72 -64.31 -42.63
N GLN A 18 -33.16 -65.27 -43.37
CA GLN A 18 -31.89 -65.84 -43.03
C GLN A 18 -30.90 -64.68 -42.94
N HIS A 19 -30.64 -64.21 -41.72
CA HIS A 19 -29.51 -63.33 -41.44
C HIS A 19 -28.25 -64.07 -41.88
N THR A 20 -27.82 -63.82 -43.11
CA THR A 20 -26.53 -64.27 -43.60
C THR A 20 -25.48 -63.66 -42.67
N PRO A 21 -24.48 -64.43 -42.21
CA PRO A 21 -23.48 -63.95 -41.26
C PRO A 21 -22.73 -62.71 -41.77
N ALA A 22 -22.65 -62.54 -43.09
CA ALA A 22 -22.08 -61.38 -43.77
C ALA A 22 -22.85 -60.07 -43.52
N ALA A 23 -24.19 -60.07 -43.53
CA ALA A 23 -24.98 -58.86 -43.31
C ALA A 23 -24.90 -58.37 -41.85
N ALA A 24 -24.82 -59.30 -40.89
CA ALA A 24 -24.59 -58.97 -39.48
C ALA A 24 -23.17 -58.42 -39.23
N GLU A 25 -22.18 -58.92 -39.97
CA GLU A 25 -20.78 -58.46 -39.92
C GLU A 25 -20.62 -57.05 -40.52
N GLU A 26 -21.29 -56.75 -41.63
CA GLU A 26 -21.32 -55.39 -42.21
C GLU A 26 -22.00 -54.38 -41.27
N LEU A 27 -23.12 -54.76 -40.64
CA LEU A 27 -23.82 -53.90 -39.69
C LEU A 27 -22.98 -53.67 -38.42
N ALA A 28 -22.20 -54.67 -37.99
CA ALA A 28 -21.22 -54.54 -36.92
C ALA A 28 -20.03 -53.64 -37.32
N ALA A 29 -19.57 -53.70 -38.57
CA ALA A 29 -18.52 -52.84 -39.13
C ALA A 29 -19.00 -51.38 -39.24
N GLN A 30 -20.22 -51.14 -39.71
CA GLN A 30 -20.84 -49.81 -39.74
C GLN A 30 -21.00 -49.23 -38.33
N LYS A 31 -21.44 -50.05 -37.36
CA LYS A 31 -21.49 -49.65 -35.93
C LYS A 31 -20.10 -49.32 -35.38
N ARG A 32 -19.06 -50.07 -35.76
CA ARG A 32 -17.66 -49.79 -35.38
C ARG A 32 -17.18 -48.47 -36.00
N GLU A 33 -17.51 -48.20 -37.25
CA GLU A 33 -17.16 -46.96 -37.93
C GLU A 33 -17.89 -45.76 -37.30
N GLN A 34 -19.19 -45.86 -37.01
CA GLN A 34 -19.94 -44.83 -36.30
C GLN A 34 -19.35 -44.54 -34.91
N ARG A 35 -18.93 -45.58 -34.17
CA ARG A 35 -18.19 -45.42 -32.91
C ARG A 35 -16.87 -44.68 -33.10
N LEU A 36 -16.11 -45.00 -34.15
CA LEU A 36 -14.85 -44.31 -34.46
C LEU A 36 -15.07 -42.85 -34.90
N ARG A 37 -16.11 -42.57 -35.69
CA ARG A 37 -16.50 -41.21 -36.08
C ARG A 37 -16.90 -40.37 -34.85
N LYS A 38 -17.76 -40.92 -33.99
CA LYS A 38 -18.15 -40.29 -32.72
C LYS A 38 -16.96 -40.08 -31.80
N PHE A 39 -16.00 -41.02 -31.75
CA PHE A 39 -14.77 -40.85 -30.98
C PHE A 39 -13.92 -39.68 -31.50
N ARG A 40 -13.77 -39.54 -32.82
CA ARG A 40 -13.05 -38.41 -33.44
C ARG A 40 -13.73 -37.08 -33.16
N GLU A 41 -15.06 -37.00 -33.29
CA GLU A 41 -15.84 -35.80 -32.92
C GLU A 41 -15.65 -35.43 -31.44
N LEU A 42 -15.76 -36.40 -30.54
CA LEU A 42 -15.53 -36.17 -29.11
C LEU A 42 -14.10 -35.69 -28.84
N HIS A 43 -13.12 -36.23 -29.57
CA HIS A 43 -11.73 -35.79 -29.48
C HIS A 43 -11.54 -34.35 -29.96
N LEU A 44 -12.15 -33.98 -31.09
CA LEU A 44 -12.13 -32.62 -31.63
C LEU A 44 -12.81 -31.64 -30.67
N LYS A 45 -14.01 -31.97 -30.20
CA LYS A 45 -14.75 -31.17 -29.22
C LYS A 45 -13.98 -31.00 -27.91
N ARG A 46 -13.29 -32.05 -27.44
CA ARG A 46 -12.40 -31.97 -26.26
C ARG A 46 -11.17 -31.09 -26.54
N ASN A 47 -10.64 -31.10 -27.75
CA ASN A 47 -9.52 -30.24 -28.13
C ASN A 47 -9.95 -28.77 -28.23
N GLU A 48 -11.11 -28.52 -28.83
CA GLU A 48 -11.74 -27.19 -28.92
C GLU A 48 -12.04 -26.64 -27.52
N ALA A 49 -12.68 -27.43 -26.65
CA ALA A 49 -12.96 -27.04 -25.27
C ALA A 49 -11.67 -26.73 -24.49
N ARG A 50 -10.61 -27.54 -24.65
CA ARG A 50 -9.30 -27.26 -24.04
C ARG A 50 -8.70 -25.95 -24.53
N LYS A 51 -8.85 -25.64 -25.82
CA LYS A 51 -8.33 -24.39 -26.41
C LYS A 51 -9.11 -23.18 -25.92
N LEU A 52 -10.44 -23.26 -25.89
CA LEU A 52 -11.31 -22.19 -25.39
C LEU A 52 -11.07 -21.91 -23.91
N ASN A 53 -11.03 -22.95 -23.07
CA ASN A 53 -10.72 -22.78 -21.65
C ASN A 53 -9.34 -22.15 -21.44
N HIS A 54 -8.34 -22.53 -22.24
CA HIS A 54 -7.01 -21.92 -22.15
C HIS A 54 -7.02 -20.45 -22.59
N GLN A 55 -7.76 -20.11 -23.65
CA GLN A 55 -7.93 -18.72 -24.10
C GLN A 55 -8.61 -17.86 -23.03
N GLU A 56 -9.70 -18.36 -22.44
CA GLU A 56 -10.42 -17.67 -21.37
C GLU A 56 -9.52 -17.43 -20.15
N VAL A 57 -8.78 -18.44 -19.67
CA VAL A 57 -7.84 -18.28 -18.55
C VAL A 57 -6.75 -17.24 -18.87
N VAL A 58 -6.24 -17.23 -20.09
CA VAL A 58 -5.23 -16.25 -20.53
C VAL A 58 -5.83 -14.84 -20.62
N GLU A 59 -7.08 -14.69 -21.06
CA GLU A 59 -7.77 -13.41 -21.11
C GLU A 59 -8.15 -12.88 -19.74
N GLU A 60 -8.56 -13.75 -18.82
CA GLU A 60 -8.77 -13.42 -17.41
C GLU A 60 -7.48 -12.97 -16.74
N ASP A 61 -6.36 -13.69 -16.94
CA ASP A 61 -5.06 -13.29 -16.40
C ASP A 61 -4.60 -11.94 -16.98
N LYS A 62 -4.79 -11.71 -18.29
CA LYS A 62 -4.54 -10.41 -18.92
C LYS A 62 -5.39 -9.31 -18.28
N ARG A 63 -6.68 -9.56 -18.03
CA ARG A 63 -7.58 -8.60 -17.37
C ARG A 63 -7.16 -8.31 -15.93
N LEU A 64 -6.75 -9.33 -15.18
CA LEU A 64 -6.24 -9.18 -13.81
C LEU A 64 -4.90 -8.44 -13.76
N LYS A 65 -4.04 -8.64 -14.77
CA LYS A 65 -2.73 -7.98 -14.87
C LYS A 65 -2.84 -6.51 -15.23
N LEU A 66 -3.93 -6.11 -15.89
CA LEU A 66 -4.17 -4.71 -16.25
C LEU A 66 -4.50 -3.89 -14.98
N PRO A 67 -3.96 -2.67 -14.86
CA PRO A 67 -4.33 -1.76 -13.78
C PRO A 67 -5.84 -1.49 -13.79
N ALA A 68 -6.48 -1.44 -12.61
CA ALA A 68 -7.92 -1.20 -12.48
C ALA A 68 -8.42 0.11 -13.12
N ASN A 69 -7.52 1.07 -13.40
CA ASN A 69 -7.82 2.32 -14.09
C ASN A 69 -7.66 2.26 -15.62
N TRP A 70 -7.34 1.09 -16.19
CA TRP A 70 -7.02 0.93 -17.60
C TRP A 70 -8.25 1.11 -18.51
N GLU A 71 -9.37 0.45 -18.18
CA GLU A 71 -10.61 0.55 -18.95
C GLU A 71 -11.20 1.97 -18.90
N ALA A 72 -11.23 2.59 -17.72
CA ALA A 72 -11.64 3.98 -17.56
C ALA A 72 -10.76 4.96 -18.35
N LYS A 73 -9.46 4.66 -18.47
CA LYS A 73 -8.55 5.47 -19.29
C LYS A 73 -8.85 5.31 -20.79
N LEU A 74 -9.14 4.09 -21.25
CA LEU A 74 -9.54 3.83 -22.63
C LEU A 74 -10.87 4.52 -22.97
N GLU A 75 -11.85 4.47 -22.08
CA GLU A 75 -13.15 5.12 -22.24
C GLU A 75 -13.01 6.66 -22.37
N CYS A 76 -12.21 7.29 -21.51
CA CYS A 76 -11.90 8.72 -21.64
C CYS A 76 -11.19 9.04 -22.95
N THR A 77 -10.23 8.21 -23.37
CA THR A 77 -9.54 8.43 -24.65
C THR A 77 -10.46 8.25 -25.86
N ALA A 78 -11.44 7.34 -25.79
CA ALA A 78 -12.45 7.13 -26.83
C ALA A 78 -13.44 8.30 -26.90
N ARG A 79 -13.74 8.95 -25.77
CA ARG A 79 -14.48 10.23 -25.69
C ARG A 79 -13.65 11.44 -26.12
N GLY A 80 -12.34 11.29 -26.36
CA GLY A 80 -11.44 12.38 -26.73
C GLY A 80 -10.99 13.25 -25.56
N GLU A 81 -11.22 12.81 -24.32
CA GLU A 81 -10.89 13.55 -23.11
C GLU A 81 -9.59 13.04 -22.48
N ASP A 82 -8.77 13.96 -21.95
CA ASP A 82 -7.58 13.60 -21.18
C ASP A 82 -7.98 13.11 -19.79
N TYR A 83 -7.85 11.80 -19.57
CA TYR A 83 -8.17 11.12 -18.31
C TYR A 83 -7.59 11.82 -17.08
N LYS A 84 -6.38 12.40 -17.18
CA LYS A 84 -5.77 13.11 -16.05
C LYS A 84 -6.52 14.38 -15.71
N LYS A 85 -6.98 15.12 -16.73
CA LYS A 85 -7.71 16.39 -16.55
C LYS A 85 -9.10 16.14 -15.98
N VAL A 86 -9.84 15.18 -16.54
CA VAL A 86 -11.18 14.80 -16.02
C VAL A 86 -11.09 14.42 -14.54
N LYS A 87 -10.12 13.58 -14.18
CA LYS A 87 -9.90 13.17 -12.79
C LYS A 87 -9.45 14.31 -11.88
N LEU A 88 -8.69 15.28 -12.38
CA LEU A 88 -8.29 16.47 -11.63
C LEU A 88 -9.45 17.43 -11.38
N LEU A 89 -10.42 17.50 -12.30
CA LEU A 89 -11.64 18.30 -12.12
C LEU A 89 -12.58 17.71 -11.07
N GLU A 90 -12.60 16.39 -10.90
CA GLU A 90 -13.41 15.70 -9.88
C GLU A 90 -12.86 15.83 -8.45
N ILE A 91 -11.61 16.28 -8.28
CA ILE A 91 -10.99 16.42 -6.96
C ILE A 91 -11.39 17.77 -6.36
N SER A 92 -12.14 17.73 -5.25
CA SER A 92 -12.47 18.91 -4.45
C SER A 92 -11.22 19.55 -3.84
N ALA A 93 -11.27 20.88 -3.62
CA ALA A 93 -10.18 21.63 -2.98
C ALA A 93 -9.77 21.05 -1.62
N GLU A 94 -10.75 20.58 -0.83
CA GLU A 94 -10.50 19.94 0.47
C GLU A 94 -9.72 18.62 0.35
N ASP A 95 -9.96 17.86 -0.74
CA ASP A 95 -9.31 16.57 -0.98
C ASP A 95 -7.88 16.76 -1.50
N ALA A 96 -7.66 17.80 -2.31
CA ALA A 96 -6.32 18.24 -2.70
C ALA A 96 -5.50 18.67 -1.47
N GLU A 97 -6.07 19.45 -0.55
CA GLU A 97 -5.41 19.87 0.69
C GLU A 97 -5.08 18.70 1.63
N ARG A 98 -5.98 17.71 1.75
CA ARG A 98 -5.72 16.47 2.50
C ARG A 98 -4.57 15.68 1.89
N TRP A 99 -4.48 15.64 0.57
CA TRP A 99 -3.41 14.96 -0.17
C TRP A 99 -2.05 15.65 0.03
N GLU A 100 -2.01 16.98 -0.04
CA GLU A 100 -0.80 17.78 0.21
C GLU A 100 -0.32 17.66 1.67
N ARG A 101 -1.26 17.64 2.64
CA ARG A 101 -0.92 17.41 4.06
C ARG A 101 -0.36 15.99 4.31
N LYS A 102 -0.80 14.98 3.53
CA LYS A 102 -0.23 13.62 3.58
C LYS A 102 1.16 13.54 2.94
N LYS A 103 1.41 14.21 1.82
CA LYS A 103 2.76 14.30 1.21
C LYS A 103 3.78 14.90 2.18
N ARG A 104 3.41 16.00 2.88
CA ARG A 104 4.29 16.63 3.87
C ARG A 104 4.64 15.73 5.06
N ARG A 105 3.87 14.67 5.34
CA ARG A 105 4.10 13.74 6.46
C ARG A 105 4.82 12.44 6.07
N LYS A 106 5.30 12.30 4.81
CA LYS A 106 5.77 11.01 4.28
C LYS A 106 7.28 10.94 4.04
N ASN A 107 8.11 11.64 4.82
CA ASN A 107 9.54 11.30 4.90
C ASN A 107 9.99 11.07 6.36
N PRO A 108 9.48 10.04 7.07
CA PRO A 108 10.31 9.36 8.06
C PRO A 108 11.40 8.60 7.29
N ASN A 109 12.66 8.84 7.63
CA ASN A 109 13.81 8.19 7.01
C ASN A 109 13.62 6.67 7.04
N LEU A 110 13.54 6.03 5.87
CA LEU A 110 13.50 4.57 5.80
C LEU A 110 14.94 4.09 6.01
N GLY A 111 15.33 3.92 7.27
CA GLY A 111 16.58 3.25 7.61
C GLY A 111 16.65 1.85 7.00
N PHE A 112 17.87 1.31 6.93
CA PHE A 112 18.25 -0.07 6.60
C PHE A 112 17.13 -0.99 6.07
N SER A 113 17.06 -1.18 4.74
CA SER A 113 16.00 -1.97 4.10
C SER A 113 16.30 -3.46 3.96
N ASP A 114 17.51 -3.84 3.52
CA ASP A 114 17.90 -5.24 3.33
C ASP A 114 19.43 -5.40 3.30
N TYR A 115 19.93 -6.52 3.83
CA TYR A 115 21.37 -6.85 3.82
C TYR A 115 21.88 -7.04 2.40
N ALA A 116 21.08 -7.59 1.48
CA ALA A 116 21.48 -7.77 0.09
C ALA A 116 21.69 -6.43 -0.63
N ALA A 117 20.86 -5.42 -0.34
CA ALA A 117 21.02 -4.07 -0.89
C ALA A 117 22.23 -3.36 -0.29
N ALA A 118 22.46 -3.49 1.03
CA ALA A 118 23.66 -2.98 1.69
C ALA A 118 24.94 -3.62 1.13
N GLN A 119 24.92 -4.93 0.87
CA GLN A 119 26.05 -5.68 0.29
C GLN A 119 26.33 -5.25 -1.16
N LEU A 120 25.29 -5.01 -1.96
CA LEU A 120 25.45 -4.52 -3.34
C LEU A 120 26.06 -3.11 -3.37
N HIS A 121 25.63 -2.22 -2.46
CA HIS A 121 26.29 -0.93 -2.27
C HIS A 121 27.75 -1.09 -1.81
N GLN A 122 28.05 -2.08 -0.96
CA GLN A 122 29.41 -2.40 -0.53
C GLN A 122 30.33 -2.86 -1.66
N TYR A 123 29.83 -3.68 -2.58
CA TYR A 123 30.63 -4.10 -3.74
C TYR A 123 30.93 -2.93 -4.70
N HIS A 124 30.02 -1.96 -4.83
CA HIS A 124 30.21 -0.81 -5.72
C HIS A 124 31.03 0.33 -5.09
N SER A 125 30.99 0.49 -3.76
CA SER A 125 31.70 1.57 -3.06
C SER A 125 33.17 1.25 -2.71
N GLY A 126 33.67 0.08 -3.08
CA GLY A 126 35.03 -0.36 -2.79
C GLY A 126 35.23 -0.81 -1.34
N GLU A 127 36.20 -1.69 -1.14
CA GLU A 127 36.51 -2.34 0.15
C GLU A 127 36.95 -1.33 1.24
N GLU A 128 37.32 -0.11 0.84
CA GLU A 128 37.69 1.01 1.72
C GLU A 128 36.51 1.77 2.33
N PHE A 129 35.29 1.66 1.77
CA PHE A 129 34.12 2.38 2.26
C PHE A 129 33.61 1.88 3.62
N TYR A 130 33.88 0.62 3.96
CA TYR A 130 33.61 0.05 5.28
C TYR A 130 34.92 -0.12 6.05
N PRO A 131 35.47 0.95 6.66
CA PRO A 131 36.72 0.86 7.38
C PRO A 131 36.60 -0.05 8.60
N THR A 132 37.53 -1.01 8.73
CA THR A 132 37.76 -1.74 9.97
C THR A 132 38.64 -0.91 10.92
N SER A 133 38.78 -1.32 12.17
CA SER A 133 39.58 -0.58 13.18
C SER A 133 41.04 -0.32 12.78
N ASN A 134 41.57 -1.09 11.82
CA ASN A 134 42.93 -0.95 11.29
C ASN A 134 42.95 -0.32 9.87
N SER A 135 41.85 0.28 9.41
CA SER A 135 41.76 0.93 8.10
C SER A 135 42.57 2.23 8.06
N LEU A 136 43.34 2.39 6.99
CA LEU A 136 44.28 3.50 6.81
C LEU A 136 43.60 4.83 6.42
N LEU A 137 42.30 4.81 6.12
CA LEU A 137 41.57 5.97 5.57
C LEU A 137 41.25 7.09 6.59
N HIS A 138 41.51 6.88 7.88
CA HIS A 138 41.21 7.85 8.93
C HIS A 138 42.27 8.97 8.97
N GLY A 139 41.86 10.20 8.66
CA GLY A 139 42.69 11.41 8.79
C GLY A 139 43.08 12.08 7.46
N THR A 140 42.74 11.50 6.32
CA THR A 140 43.00 12.08 4.98
C THR A 140 41.79 12.79 4.38
N HIS A 141 40.59 12.62 4.97
CA HIS A 141 39.36 13.20 4.46
C HIS A 141 39.29 14.71 4.71
N VAL A 142 39.31 15.48 3.62
CA VAL A 142 39.02 16.91 3.62
C VAL A 142 37.62 17.09 3.02
N PRO A 143 36.60 17.38 3.83
CA PRO A 143 35.22 17.54 3.33
C PRO A 143 35.11 18.73 2.39
N SER A 144 34.09 18.70 1.53
CA SER A 144 33.78 19.84 0.66
C SER A 144 33.28 21.02 1.49
N THR A 145 33.54 22.25 1.02
CA THR A 145 33.02 23.48 1.64
C THR A 145 31.50 23.46 1.83
N GLU A 146 30.75 22.94 0.85
CA GLU A 146 29.28 22.81 0.94
C GLU A 146 28.81 21.87 2.05
N GLU A 147 29.60 20.84 2.39
CA GLU A 147 29.30 19.91 3.48
C GLU A 147 29.53 20.55 4.84
N ILE A 148 30.62 21.32 4.95
CA ILE A 148 30.93 22.11 6.14
C ILE A 148 29.81 23.12 6.38
N ASP A 149 29.35 23.82 5.34
CA ASP A 149 28.27 24.81 5.45
C ASP A 149 26.97 24.18 5.96
N ARG A 150 26.60 22.98 5.48
CA ARG A 150 25.43 22.25 6.02
C ARG A 150 25.59 21.91 7.50
N MET A 151 26.77 21.47 7.91
CA MET A 151 27.06 21.17 9.33
C MET A 151 26.97 22.43 10.19
N VAL A 152 27.52 23.56 9.72
CA VAL A 152 27.45 24.85 10.41
C VAL A 152 26.00 25.28 10.61
N VAL A 153 25.20 25.23 9.54
CA VAL A 153 23.77 25.58 9.58
C VAL A 153 23.00 24.71 10.59
N ASP A 154 23.30 23.42 10.70
CA ASP A 154 22.65 22.55 11.68
C ASP A 154 23.09 22.82 13.12
N LEU A 155 24.38 23.14 13.34
CA LEU A 155 24.88 23.58 14.65
C LEU A 155 24.22 24.89 15.09
N GLU A 156 24.09 25.86 14.19
CA GLU A 156 23.41 27.14 14.46
C GLU A 156 21.95 26.91 14.88
N LYS A 157 21.21 26.05 14.17
CA LYS A 157 19.85 25.67 14.56
C LYS A 157 19.81 25.01 15.94
N GLN A 158 20.81 24.20 16.29
CA GLN A 158 20.88 23.55 17.59
C GLN A 158 21.15 24.57 18.71
N ILE A 159 22.05 25.54 18.46
CA ILE A 159 22.32 26.65 19.37
C ILE A 159 21.05 27.45 19.62
N GLU A 160 20.34 27.83 18.55
CA GLU A 160 19.07 28.56 18.68
C GLU A 160 18.02 27.82 19.51
N LYS A 161 17.90 26.49 19.31
CA LYS A 161 16.98 25.66 20.09
C LYS A 161 17.39 25.62 21.57
N ARG A 162 18.68 25.51 21.85
CA ARG A 162 19.23 25.50 23.22
C ARG A 162 18.95 26.82 23.93
N ASP A 163 19.17 27.94 23.25
CA ASP A 163 18.97 29.28 23.83
C ASP A 163 17.48 29.53 24.13
N LYS A 164 16.58 28.97 23.32
CA LYS A 164 15.12 29.01 23.52
C LYS A 164 14.60 28.00 24.55
N TYR A 165 15.44 27.09 25.08
CA TYR A 165 15.00 26.04 26.04
C TYR A 165 14.53 26.64 27.37
N SER A 166 15.21 27.67 27.86
CA SER A 166 14.81 28.40 29.06
C SER A 166 13.99 29.63 28.68
N ARG A 167 12.67 29.46 28.55
CA ARG A 167 11.78 30.59 28.26
C ARG A 167 11.58 31.41 29.53
N ARG A 168 11.90 32.72 29.48
CA ARG A 168 11.60 33.64 30.58
C ARG A 168 10.08 33.68 30.78
N ARG A 169 9.64 33.53 32.03
CA ARG A 169 8.24 33.76 32.39
C ARG A 169 7.95 35.26 32.30
N PRO A 170 6.80 35.70 31.75
CA PRO A 170 6.45 37.11 31.73
C PRO A 170 6.38 37.64 33.17
N TYR A 171 6.88 38.86 33.37
CA TYR A 171 6.77 39.56 34.63
C TYR A 171 5.32 40.02 34.82
N ASN A 172 4.75 39.76 35.99
CA ASN A 172 3.44 40.27 36.39
C ASN A 172 3.67 41.45 37.35
N ASP A 173 3.23 42.64 36.99
CA ASP A 173 3.37 43.86 37.78
C ASP A 173 2.36 43.95 38.93
N ASP A 174 1.23 43.23 38.83
CA ASP A 174 0.21 43.15 39.88
C ASP A 174 0.56 42.17 41.02
N ALA A 175 1.67 41.44 40.92
CA ALA A 175 2.06 40.47 41.96
C ALA A 175 2.78 41.16 43.14
N ASP A 176 2.44 40.75 44.37
CA ASP A 176 3.14 41.23 45.57
C ASP A 176 4.64 40.90 45.50
N ILE A 177 5.46 41.95 45.61
CA ILE A 177 6.92 41.85 45.46
C ILE A 177 7.55 41.57 46.83
N ASP A 178 8.06 40.35 47.00
CA ASP A 178 8.75 39.91 48.23
C ASP A 178 10.28 40.11 48.22
N TYR A 179 10.81 40.84 47.23
CA TYR A 179 12.24 40.98 46.98
C TYR A 179 12.65 42.41 46.63
N ILE A 180 13.90 42.76 46.97
CA ILE A 180 14.48 44.08 46.67
C ILE A 180 15.33 44.05 45.39
N ASN A 181 15.91 42.90 45.03
CA ASN A 181 16.79 42.75 43.86
C ASN A 181 16.50 41.46 43.06
N GLU A 182 16.94 41.39 41.79
CA GLU A 182 16.66 40.24 40.89
C GLU A 182 17.28 38.92 41.39
N ARG A 183 18.44 38.98 42.07
CA ARG A 183 19.08 37.78 42.64
C ARG A 183 18.26 37.22 43.81
N ASN A 184 17.69 38.10 44.64
CA ASN A 184 16.80 37.78 45.73
C ASN A 184 15.48 37.21 45.18
N ALA A 185 14.92 37.78 44.11
CA ALA A 185 13.75 37.21 43.42
C ALA A 185 13.97 35.74 42.98
N LYS A 186 15.12 35.46 42.37
CA LYS A 186 15.48 34.09 41.95
C LYS A 186 15.69 33.16 43.15
N PHE A 187 16.23 33.68 44.26
CA PHE A 187 16.39 32.93 45.50
C PHE A 187 15.04 32.61 46.13
N ASN A 188 14.14 33.59 46.27
CA ASN A 188 12.78 33.41 46.77
C ASN A 188 12.00 32.44 45.89
N MET A 189 12.08 32.56 44.55
CA MET A 189 11.49 31.58 43.62
C MET A 189 12.06 30.17 43.80
N LYS A 190 13.35 30.04 44.16
CA LYS A 190 13.95 28.74 44.46
C LYS A 190 13.42 28.21 45.78
N ALA A 191 13.40 29.04 46.84
CA ALA A 191 12.85 28.69 48.14
C ALA A 191 11.40 28.23 48.03
N GLU A 192 10.56 28.94 47.26
CA GLU A 192 9.16 28.57 47.05
C GLU A 192 9.00 27.20 46.38
N ARG A 193 9.88 26.82 45.44
CA ARG A 193 9.84 25.48 44.82
C ARG A 193 10.13 24.35 45.81
N PHE A 194 10.99 24.58 46.79
CA PHE A 194 11.38 23.55 47.76
C PHE A 194 10.51 23.54 49.01
N TYR A 195 10.22 24.72 49.56
CA TYR A 195 9.56 24.89 50.85
C TYR A 195 8.09 25.30 50.74
N GLY A 196 7.64 25.85 49.61
CA GLY A 196 6.26 26.34 49.45
C GLY A 196 5.19 25.28 49.73
N LYS A 197 5.49 23.99 49.45
CA LYS A 197 4.60 22.87 49.82
C LYS A 197 4.42 22.73 51.33
N TYR A 198 5.45 22.99 52.11
CA TYR A 198 5.47 22.80 53.57
C TYR A 198 5.08 24.07 54.34
N THR A 199 5.26 25.25 53.73
CA THR A 199 4.99 26.56 54.37
C THR A 199 3.65 27.16 53.95
N ALA A 200 2.79 26.41 53.24
CA ALA A 200 1.51 26.90 52.74
C ALA A 200 0.57 27.41 53.85
N GLU A 201 0.51 26.72 54.99
CA GLU A 201 -0.31 27.13 56.14
C GLU A 201 0.17 28.45 56.76
N ILE A 202 1.49 28.59 56.93
CA ILE A 202 2.11 29.81 57.44
C ILE A 202 1.80 31.00 56.53
N LYS A 203 1.88 30.79 55.20
CA LYS A 203 1.56 31.82 54.21
C LYS A 203 0.10 32.27 54.30
N GLN A 204 -0.84 31.33 54.40
CA GLN A 204 -2.26 31.67 54.55
C GLN A 204 -2.56 32.39 55.87
N ASN A 205 -1.90 32.02 56.96
CA ASN A 205 -2.08 32.71 58.25
C ASN A 205 -1.57 34.15 58.19
N LEU A 206 -0.47 34.40 57.46
CA LEU A 206 0.02 35.75 57.18
C LEU A 206 -1.01 36.57 56.39
N GLU A 207 -1.56 36.00 55.32
CA GLU A 207 -2.59 36.64 54.47
C GLU A 207 -3.90 36.90 55.23
N ARG A 208 -4.22 36.08 56.24
CA ARG A 208 -5.37 36.25 57.15
C ARG A 208 -5.11 37.19 58.32
N GLY A 209 -3.96 37.86 58.36
CA GLY A 209 -3.64 38.85 59.39
C GLY A 209 -3.12 38.26 60.70
N THR A 210 -2.42 37.12 60.64
CA THR A 210 -1.79 36.43 61.79
C THR A 210 -2.74 36.05 62.92
N ALA A 211 -4.05 36.05 62.65
CA ALA A 211 -5.05 35.50 63.54
C ALA A 211 -4.93 33.97 63.53
N VAL A 212 -4.58 33.41 64.67
CA VAL A 212 -4.69 31.97 64.96
C VAL A 212 -6.15 31.63 65.21
#